data_AF-A0A7W3JE19-F1
#
_entry.id   AF-A0A7W3JE19-F1
#
_cell.length_a   1.000
_cell.length_b   1.000
_cell.length_c   1.000
_cell.angle_alpha   90.00
_cell.angle_beta   90.00
_cell.angle_gamma   90.00
#
_symmetry.space_group_name_H-M   'P 1'
#
loop_
_entity.id
_entity.type
_entity.pdbx_description
1 polymer ?
#
loop_
_entity_poly.entity_id
_entity_poly.type
_entity_poly.pdbx_seq_one_letter_code
_entity_poly.pdbx_strand_id
1 'polypeptide(L)'
;MNQHDGRDQNHGWVDPEGTDLLAQTLGAMAGGVDPASPTGPAAATSAMGRRVRRRRGAKLGGLGGGALALAAAVALGAGQLAPPDQAEVLPGSPAPAPAFQVQDGYQPPWLEWSDLTCGMPVDDLTSTAQGWSVAPAGDIYARTTDLGGGPSTSWGMAATVEEGDGSLDVAPVLVWSQDGVVVDLGPDVFDAPGAQSGPLLGGSDGDVAAAGGPASTCVPAEPGSRDTFGTPLPDGDYEVRAVAFPEAGPGERATAVSEPVPVRLDADGAHGPGAARDDEPLFGFPVPVQGHVSLLTLDRTTDLVTAEMTQLEPLSDVPMAVFAQCVGGDPEVGPQIELVLPSTGEVVGGMGVSCDGEEAGTEVGVLPGAEGGEVVDIRLKDVPDGVSRLWVSLDSAGPPLSRSGGPECSATGFEPKFDLDGFPTGDVATAAANIVLAAMDCDSEALIALAEDSGTELMPGSGTPEQVFALPEPGTDHYLMIAALLSDTRGEIVGDVAGDVTGDETVVWPRVATEEFRDSEEAWDEVVAAGLLTAEEAEAQRAHGYQGPRIAIGTDMTWQSYTAGE
;
A
#
# COMPACT_ATOMS: atom_id res chain seq x y z
N MET A 1 33.50 -48.64 34.95
CA MET A 1 34.61 -48.80 33.97
C MET A 1 33.95 -48.70 32.60
N ASN A 2 33.66 -47.47 32.15
CA ASN A 2 33.01 -47.21 30.87
C ASN A 2 34.04 -46.48 30.00
N GLN A 3 34.58 -47.20 29.01
CA GLN A 3 35.40 -46.64 27.94
C GLN A 3 34.48 -45.85 27.02
N HIS A 4 34.71 -44.54 26.91
CA HIS A 4 34.21 -43.74 25.81
C HIS A 4 35.23 -43.86 24.67
N ASP A 5 34.88 -44.61 23.63
CA ASP A 5 35.59 -44.58 22.35
C ASP A 5 35.35 -43.22 21.69
N GLY A 6 36.37 -42.36 21.72
CA GLY A 6 36.43 -41.14 20.93
C GLY A 6 36.58 -41.49 19.45
N ARG A 7 35.48 -41.40 18.70
CA ARG A 7 35.53 -41.26 17.25
C ARG A 7 35.62 -39.77 16.93
N ASP A 8 36.81 -39.32 16.54
CA ASP A 8 37.02 -38.06 15.83
C ASP A 8 36.16 -38.06 14.58
N GLN A 9 34.98 -37.45 14.66
CA GLN A 9 34.24 -37.06 13.48
C GLN A 9 34.95 -35.83 12.92
N ASN A 10 35.87 -36.06 11.98
CA ASN A 10 36.44 -35.01 11.16
C ASN A 10 35.33 -34.48 10.25
N HIS A 11 34.56 -33.49 10.72
CA HIS A 11 33.38 -32.97 10.02
C HIS A 11 33.72 -32.21 8.71
N GLY A 12 34.97 -32.24 8.24
CA GLY A 12 35.40 -31.60 6.97
C GLY A 12 35.34 -30.06 7.00
N TRP A 13 35.02 -29.48 8.16
CA TRP A 13 34.88 -28.04 8.38
C TRP A 13 36.20 -27.35 8.74
N VAL A 14 37.20 -28.09 9.21
CA VAL A 14 38.51 -27.53 9.53
C VAL A 14 39.43 -27.74 8.33
N ASP A 15 39.72 -26.66 7.60
CA ASP A 15 40.78 -26.62 6.58
C ASP A 15 42.10 -26.27 7.29
N PRO A 16 42.98 -27.25 7.56
CA PRO A 16 44.23 -27.00 8.28
C PRO A 16 45.11 -25.96 7.57
N GLU A 17 45.06 -25.90 6.24
CA GLU A 17 45.82 -24.93 5.45
C GLU A 17 45.23 -23.52 5.52
N GLY A 18 43.90 -23.40 5.72
CA GLY A 18 43.21 -22.12 5.89
C GLY A 18 43.49 -21.48 7.25
N THR A 19 43.57 -22.30 8.31
CA THR A 19 43.98 -21.85 9.64
C THR A 19 45.42 -21.35 9.67
N ASP A 20 46.34 -21.99 8.94
CA ASP A 20 47.73 -21.53 8.84
C ASP A 20 47.85 -20.20 8.10
N LEU A 21 47.08 -20.00 7.02
CA LEU A 21 47.11 -18.75 6.24
C LEU A 21 46.53 -17.57 7.03
N LEU A 22 45.47 -17.81 7.82
CA LEU A 22 44.87 -16.79 8.69
C LEU A 22 45.81 -16.43 9.86
N ALA A 23 46.43 -17.43 10.49
CA ALA A 23 47.42 -17.20 11.55
C ALA A 23 48.65 -16.44 11.04
N GLN A 24 49.12 -16.75 9.82
CA GLN A 24 50.26 -16.07 9.19
C GLN A 24 49.91 -14.63 8.82
N THR A 25 48.68 -14.36 8.38
CA THR A 25 48.18 -13.01 8.05
C THR A 25 48.02 -12.15 9.30
N LEU A 26 47.45 -12.71 10.38
CA LEU A 26 47.33 -12.04 11.68
C LEU A 26 48.71 -11.75 12.30
N GLY A 27 49.65 -12.69 12.17
CA GLY A 27 51.04 -12.48 12.57
C GLY A 27 51.76 -11.38 11.78
N ALA A 28 51.50 -11.28 10.47
CA ALA A 28 52.06 -10.22 9.62
C ALA A 28 51.49 -8.82 9.97
N MET A 29 50.21 -8.73 10.30
CA MET A 29 49.60 -7.47 10.79
C MET A 29 50.16 -7.05 12.14
N ALA A 30 50.30 -7.99 13.07
CA ALA A 30 50.90 -7.73 14.38
C ALA A 30 52.39 -7.33 14.29
N GLY A 31 53.10 -7.77 13.23
CA GLY A 31 54.48 -7.41 12.94
C GLY A 31 54.69 -6.09 12.22
N GLY A 32 53.63 -5.35 11.90
CA GLY A 32 53.71 -4.05 11.21
C GLY A 32 54.09 -4.15 9.73
N VAL A 33 53.79 -5.28 9.07
CA VAL A 33 54.02 -5.44 7.63
C VAL A 33 53.06 -4.52 6.87
N ASP A 34 53.59 -3.77 5.90
CA ASP A 34 52.81 -2.89 5.04
C ASP A 34 51.62 -3.65 4.39
N PRO A 35 50.37 -3.16 4.56
CA PRO A 35 49.18 -3.77 3.99
C PRO A 35 49.26 -4.03 2.48
N ALA A 36 49.99 -3.19 1.75
CA ALA A 36 50.17 -3.26 0.31
C ALA A 36 51.33 -4.19 -0.13
N SER A 37 52.07 -4.78 0.81
CA SER A 37 53.15 -5.71 0.51
C SER A 37 52.63 -6.95 -0.24
N PRO A 38 53.42 -7.56 -1.15
CA PRO A 38 53.04 -8.81 -1.83
C PRO A 38 52.76 -9.98 -0.87
N THR A 39 53.21 -9.88 0.38
CA THR A 39 52.93 -10.84 1.47
C THR A 39 52.05 -10.24 2.57
N GLY A 40 51.43 -9.09 2.29
CA GLY A 40 50.56 -8.36 3.21
C GLY A 40 49.10 -8.88 3.19
N PRO A 41 48.28 -8.41 4.13
CA PRO A 41 46.86 -8.77 4.27
C PRO A 41 46.05 -8.68 2.98
N ALA A 42 46.28 -7.67 2.14
CA ALA A 42 45.55 -7.49 0.88
C ALA A 42 45.84 -8.61 -0.13
N ALA A 43 47.06 -9.15 -0.15
CA ALA A 43 47.41 -10.28 -1.00
C ALA A 43 46.75 -11.58 -0.48
N ALA A 44 46.70 -11.77 0.84
CA ALA A 44 46.10 -12.93 1.49
C ALA A 44 44.57 -13.00 1.29
N THR A 45 43.85 -11.88 1.37
CA THR A 45 42.40 -11.84 1.13
C THR A 45 42.05 -12.21 -0.31
N SER A 46 42.84 -11.76 -1.29
CA SER A 46 42.66 -12.14 -2.71
C SER A 46 42.92 -13.64 -2.97
N ALA A 47 43.82 -14.26 -2.20
CA ALA A 47 44.10 -15.70 -2.27
C ALA A 47 42.98 -16.52 -1.61
N MET A 48 42.46 -16.06 -0.46
CA MET A 48 41.30 -16.66 0.20
C MET A 48 40.05 -16.59 -0.69
N GLY A 49 39.78 -15.43 -1.31
CA GLY A 49 38.65 -15.26 -2.23
C GLY A 49 38.69 -16.21 -3.43
N ARG A 50 39.87 -16.42 -4.04
CA ARG A 50 40.05 -17.41 -5.11
C ARG A 50 39.84 -18.85 -4.64
N ARG A 51 40.20 -19.17 -3.39
CA ARG A 51 39.98 -20.50 -2.80
C ARG A 51 38.50 -20.77 -2.53
N VAL A 52 37.78 -19.79 -1.98
CA VAL A 52 36.33 -19.89 -1.71
C VAL A 52 35.55 -20.08 -3.03
N ARG A 53 35.89 -19.33 -4.09
CA ARG A 53 35.27 -19.50 -5.42
C ARG A 53 35.49 -20.90 -6.00
N ARG A 54 36.72 -21.44 -5.92
CA ARG A 54 37.01 -22.82 -6.38
C ARG A 54 36.23 -23.88 -5.59
N ARG A 55 36.02 -23.67 -4.28
CA ARG A 55 35.28 -24.60 -3.42
C ARG A 55 33.77 -24.54 -3.67
N ARG A 56 33.21 -23.36 -4.00
CA ARG A 56 31.79 -23.22 -4.43
C ARG A 56 31.55 -23.89 -5.78
N GLY A 57 32.45 -23.73 -6.76
CA GLY A 57 32.36 -24.43 -8.05
C GLY A 57 32.40 -25.97 -7.92
N ALA A 58 33.22 -26.50 -7.01
CA ALA A 58 33.30 -27.95 -6.76
C ALA A 58 32.07 -28.52 -6.04
N LYS A 59 31.29 -27.71 -5.31
CA LYS A 59 30.05 -28.15 -4.64
C LYS A 59 28.85 -28.17 -5.60
N LEU A 60 28.79 -27.25 -6.56
CA LEU A 60 27.74 -27.22 -7.58
C LEU A 60 27.83 -28.40 -8.56
N GLY A 61 29.04 -28.91 -8.85
CA GLY A 61 29.22 -30.10 -9.68
C GLY A 61 28.78 -31.43 -9.05
N GLY A 62 28.48 -31.46 -7.74
CA GLY A 62 28.11 -32.68 -7.01
C GLY A 62 26.61 -32.94 -6.88
N LEU A 63 25.76 -31.92 -7.11
CA LEU A 63 24.30 -32.02 -6.90
C LEU A 63 23.50 -32.24 -8.19
N GLY A 64 24.11 -32.09 -9.37
CA GLY A 64 23.44 -32.26 -10.67
C GLY A 64 23.18 -33.71 -11.12
N GLY A 65 23.63 -34.73 -10.39
CA GLY A 65 23.55 -36.13 -10.83
C GLY A 65 22.27 -36.89 -10.43
N GLY A 66 21.46 -36.36 -9.51
CA GLY A 66 20.34 -37.11 -8.91
C GLY A 66 18.96 -36.87 -9.51
N ALA A 67 18.70 -35.68 -10.09
CA ALA A 67 17.35 -35.27 -10.48
C ALA A 67 16.88 -35.82 -11.84
N LEU A 68 17.79 -36.21 -12.73
CA LEU A 68 17.43 -36.68 -14.09
C LEU A 68 16.95 -38.13 -14.16
N ALA A 69 17.09 -38.93 -13.09
CA ALA A 69 16.63 -40.33 -13.08
C ALA A 69 15.15 -40.49 -12.68
N LEU A 70 14.54 -39.50 -12.04
CA LEU A 70 13.15 -39.56 -11.56
C LEU A 70 12.14 -39.03 -12.58
N ALA A 71 12.54 -38.12 -13.48
CA ALA A 71 11.69 -37.60 -14.56
C ALA A 71 11.44 -38.63 -15.68
N ALA A 72 12.36 -39.58 -15.90
CA ALA A 72 12.20 -40.60 -16.95
C ALA A 72 11.24 -41.75 -16.56
N ALA A 73 10.88 -41.90 -15.28
CA ALA A 73 10.01 -42.98 -14.80
C ALA A 73 8.50 -42.63 -14.82
N VAL A 74 8.13 -41.36 -14.94
CA VAL A 74 6.72 -40.92 -14.95
C VAL A 74 6.16 -40.82 -16.39
N ALA A 75 7.02 -40.68 -17.40
CA ALA A 75 6.62 -40.51 -18.80
C ALA A 75 6.17 -41.79 -19.55
N LEU A 76 6.21 -42.98 -18.92
CA LEU A 76 5.85 -44.26 -19.58
C LEU A 76 4.63 -44.98 -18.99
N GLY A 77 3.82 -44.31 -18.15
CA GLY A 77 2.66 -44.92 -17.47
C GLY A 77 1.26 -44.52 -17.95
N ALA A 78 1.12 -43.56 -18.88
CA ALA A 78 -0.17 -42.91 -19.14
C ALA A 78 -0.81 -43.27 -20.50
N GLY A 79 -0.67 -44.51 -20.98
CA GLY A 79 -1.27 -44.91 -22.25
C GLY A 79 -2.05 -46.19 -22.13
N GLN A 80 -3.26 -46.18 -21.55
CA GLN A 80 -4.42 -47.07 -21.86
C GLN A 80 -5.67 -46.73 -21.00
N LEU A 81 -6.17 -45.49 -21.02
CA LEU A 81 -7.55 -45.23 -20.60
C LEU A 81 -8.26 -44.48 -21.73
N ALA A 82 -9.32 -45.11 -22.26
CA ALA A 82 -10.22 -44.50 -23.22
C ALA A 82 -10.85 -43.24 -22.58
N PRO A 83 -10.95 -42.12 -23.32
CA PRO A 83 -11.56 -40.92 -22.78
C PRO A 83 -13.07 -41.19 -22.55
N PRO A 84 -13.63 -40.85 -21.38
CA PRO A 84 -15.07 -40.73 -21.26
C PRO A 84 -15.54 -39.59 -22.17
N ASP A 85 -16.71 -39.77 -22.79
CA ASP A 85 -17.40 -38.71 -23.55
C ASP A 85 -17.43 -37.43 -22.72
N GLN A 86 -16.60 -36.46 -23.10
CA GLN A 86 -16.63 -35.13 -22.50
C GLN A 86 -17.83 -34.41 -23.10
N ALA A 87 -18.93 -34.42 -22.34
CA ALA A 87 -19.95 -33.41 -22.51
C ALA A 87 -19.28 -32.05 -22.32
N GLU A 88 -19.41 -31.20 -23.33
CA GLU A 88 -19.09 -29.78 -23.36
C GLU A 88 -19.55 -29.15 -22.03
N VAL A 89 -18.61 -28.94 -21.10
CA VAL A 89 -18.89 -28.23 -19.85
C VAL A 89 -19.03 -26.77 -20.25
N LEU A 90 -20.27 -26.37 -20.54
CA LEU A 90 -20.63 -24.97 -20.71
C LEU A 90 -20.15 -24.20 -19.47
N PRO A 91 -19.55 -23.01 -19.64
CA PRO A 91 -19.15 -22.18 -18.51
C PRO A 91 -20.38 -22.01 -17.61
N GLY A 92 -20.29 -22.52 -16.40
CA GLY A 92 -21.32 -22.29 -15.40
C GLY A 92 -21.41 -20.78 -15.24
N SER A 93 -22.59 -20.22 -15.52
CA SER A 93 -22.85 -18.82 -15.19
C SER A 93 -22.41 -18.60 -13.75
N PRO A 94 -21.63 -17.55 -13.45
CA PRO A 94 -21.20 -17.28 -12.09
C PRO A 94 -22.46 -17.33 -11.21
N ALA A 95 -22.41 -18.14 -10.16
CA ALA A 95 -23.50 -18.18 -9.21
C ALA A 95 -23.69 -16.74 -8.72
N PRO A 96 -24.92 -16.18 -8.78
CA PRO A 96 -25.14 -14.82 -8.32
C PRO A 96 -24.63 -14.72 -6.88
N ALA A 97 -23.85 -13.68 -6.59
CA ALA A 97 -23.48 -13.36 -5.22
C ALA A 97 -24.77 -13.29 -4.38
N PRO A 98 -24.77 -13.82 -3.15
CA PRO A 98 -25.96 -13.73 -2.30
C PRO A 98 -26.33 -12.25 -2.16
N ALA A 99 -27.60 -11.93 -2.42
CA ALA A 99 -28.10 -10.59 -2.25
C ALA A 99 -27.95 -10.16 -0.78
N PHE A 100 -27.52 -8.92 -0.54
CA PHE A 100 -27.54 -8.31 0.78
C PHE A 100 -28.96 -8.40 1.36
N GLN A 101 -29.13 -9.11 2.47
CA GLN A 101 -30.42 -9.33 3.12
C GLN A 101 -30.29 -9.03 4.60
N VAL A 102 -30.90 -7.92 5.01
CA VAL A 102 -31.06 -7.55 6.41
C VAL A 102 -31.87 -8.62 7.13
N GLN A 103 -31.40 -9.04 8.30
CA GLN A 103 -32.17 -9.92 9.17
C GLN A 103 -33.18 -9.10 9.99
N ASP A 104 -34.39 -8.91 9.46
CA ASP A 104 -35.45 -8.14 10.12
C ASP A 104 -35.72 -8.62 11.56
N GLY A 105 -35.75 -7.66 12.50
CA GLY A 105 -35.94 -7.90 13.93
C GLY A 105 -34.72 -8.47 14.65
N TYR A 106 -33.58 -8.64 13.97
CA TYR A 106 -32.33 -9.00 14.63
C TYR A 106 -31.87 -7.86 15.55
N GLN A 107 -31.52 -8.21 16.78
CA GLN A 107 -30.94 -7.30 17.75
C GLN A 107 -29.55 -7.81 18.11
N PRO A 108 -28.48 -7.04 17.83
CA PRO A 108 -27.14 -7.40 18.30
C PRO A 108 -27.12 -7.56 19.83
N PRO A 109 -26.39 -8.54 20.40
CA PRO A 109 -26.37 -8.79 21.84
C PRO A 109 -26.03 -7.56 22.69
N TRP A 110 -25.15 -6.69 22.19
CA TRP A 110 -24.73 -5.45 22.87
C TRP A 110 -25.84 -4.39 22.96
N LEU A 111 -26.94 -4.57 22.23
CA LEU A 111 -28.13 -3.71 22.20
C LEU A 111 -29.36 -4.32 22.88
N GLU A 112 -29.29 -5.51 23.51
CA GLU A 112 -30.42 -6.19 24.18
C GLU A 112 -31.13 -5.33 25.26
N TRP A 113 -30.48 -4.28 25.75
CA TRP A 113 -31.03 -3.33 26.72
C TRP A 113 -31.91 -2.25 26.08
N SER A 114 -31.92 -2.13 24.74
CA SER A 114 -32.63 -1.12 23.96
C SER A 114 -33.75 -1.73 23.10
N ASP A 115 -34.50 -0.89 22.39
CA ASP A 115 -35.48 -1.33 21.38
C ASP A 115 -34.91 -1.30 19.94
N LEU A 116 -33.60 -1.04 19.78
CA LEU A 116 -32.95 -0.95 18.47
C LEU A 116 -32.83 -2.33 17.82
N THR A 117 -33.37 -2.47 16.61
CA THR A 117 -33.35 -3.72 15.84
C THR A 117 -33.12 -3.45 14.35
N CYS A 118 -32.49 -4.40 13.67
CA CYS A 118 -32.32 -4.38 12.22
C CYS A 118 -33.67 -4.47 11.51
N GLY A 119 -33.85 -3.73 10.42
CA GLY A 119 -35.10 -3.65 9.67
C GLY A 119 -36.20 -2.83 10.36
N MET A 120 -35.94 -2.20 11.51
CA MET A 120 -36.93 -1.31 12.13
C MET A 120 -37.17 -0.06 11.26
N PRO A 121 -38.40 0.48 11.21
CA PRO A 121 -38.67 1.75 10.54
C PRO A 121 -37.84 2.90 11.14
N VAL A 122 -37.31 3.78 10.30
CA VAL A 122 -36.56 4.96 10.78
C VAL A 122 -37.40 5.90 11.65
N ASP A 123 -38.72 5.93 11.46
CA ASP A 123 -39.65 6.69 12.30
C ASP A 123 -39.69 6.20 13.75
N ASP A 124 -39.30 4.94 13.99
CA ASP A 124 -39.21 4.35 15.33
C ASP A 124 -37.83 4.61 15.97
N LEU A 125 -36.81 5.01 15.18
CA LEU A 125 -35.47 5.36 15.67
C LEU A 125 -35.50 6.75 16.31
N THR A 126 -35.84 6.79 17.59
CA THR A 126 -36.09 8.04 18.33
C THR A 126 -35.19 8.20 19.55
N SER A 127 -34.91 9.46 19.91
CA SER A 127 -34.21 9.80 21.14
C SER A 127 -35.07 9.48 22.37
N THR A 128 -34.53 8.66 23.27
CA THR A 128 -35.13 8.33 24.57
C THR A 128 -34.44 9.03 25.74
N ALA A 129 -33.22 9.55 25.51
CA ALA A 129 -32.41 10.26 26.49
C ALA A 129 -32.91 11.70 26.69
N GLN A 130 -33.63 11.95 27.77
CA GLN A 130 -34.15 13.30 28.06
C GLN A 130 -33.01 14.29 28.33
N GLY A 131 -33.02 15.41 27.62
CA GLY A 131 -32.02 16.48 27.78
C GLY A 131 -30.71 16.26 27.03
N TRP A 132 -30.55 15.10 26.38
CA TRP A 132 -29.41 14.81 25.51
C TRP A 132 -29.79 15.08 24.05
N SER A 133 -28.84 15.61 23.29
CA SER A 133 -28.93 15.66 21.84
C SER A 133 -27.60 15.36 21.20
N VAL A 134 -27.64 14.79 20.00
CA VAL A 134 -26.47 14.59 19.15
C VAL A 134 -26.76 15.23 17.79
N ALA A 135 -25.75 15.89 17.22
CA ALA A 135 -25.81 16.47 15.89
C ALA A 135 -24.56 16.09 15.09
N PRO A 136 -24.67 15.79 13.79
CA PRO A 136 -23.51 15.66 12.93
C PRO A 136 -22.78 17.02 12.85
N ALA A 137 -21.46 16.99 12.94
CA ALA A 137 -20.60 18.17 13.04
C ALA A 137 -19.51 18.23 11.96
N GLY A 138 -19.52 17.29 11.01
CA GLY A 138 -18.53 17.21 9.94
C GLY A 138 -18.95 16.24 8.83
N ASP A 139 -18.06 16.06 7.86
CA ASP A 139 -18.27 15.13 6.76
C ASP A 139 -18.10 13.67 7.24
N ILE A 140 -18.74 12.74 6.54
CA ILE A 140 -18.41 11.31 6.67
C ILE A 140 -17.02 11.07 6.06
N TYR A 141 -16.23 10.20 6.68
CA TYR A 141 -14.93 9.78 6.17
C TYR A 141 -14.74 8.28 6.27
N ALA A 142 -13.99 7.73 5.33
CA ALA A 142 -13.50 6.37 5.32
C ALA A 142 -12.16 6.28 6.09
N ARG A 143 -11.94 5.18 6.79
CA ARG A 143 -10.64 4.81 7.36
C ARG A 143 -10.32 3.37 6.97
N THR A 144 -9.42 3.21 6.03
CA THR A 144 -8.90 1.94 5.51
C THR A 144 -7.60 1.58 6.22
N THR A 145 -7.57 0.44 6.91
CA THR A 145 -6.34 -0.11 7.49
C THR A 145 -5.89 -1.32 6.69
N ASP A 146 -4.67 -1.30 6.14
CA ASP A 146 -4.06 -2.41 5.43
C ASP A 146 -2.68 -2.76 6.03
N LEU A 147 -2.69 -3.52 7.13
CA LEU A 147 -1.46 -3.91 7.85
C LEU A 147 -1.07 -5.38 7.58
N GLY A 148 -1.26 -5.84 6.34
CA GLY A 148 -0.92 -7.21 5.90
C GLY A 148 -1.98 -8.29 6.22
N GLY A 149 -3.15 -7.88 6.74
CA GLY A 149 -4.32 -8.75 6.97
C GLY A 149 -5.39 -8.67 5.87
N GLY A 150 -5.13 -7.90 4.81
CA GLY A 150 -6.13 -7.39 3.87
C GLY A 150 -6.70 -6.05 4.35
N PRO A 151 -7.07 -5.16 3.41
CA PRO A 151 -7.63 -3.86 3.75
C PRO A 151 -8.98 -4.01 4.46
N SER A 152 -9.19 -3.21 5.51
CA SER A 152 -10.44 -3.13 6.24
C SER A 152 -10.86 -1.66 6.37
N THR A 153 -11.99 -1.30 5.77
CA THR A 153 -12.50 0.08 5.75
C THR A 153 -13.59 0.29 6.79
N SER A 154 -13.36 1.18 7.74
CA SER A 154 -14.34 1.65 8.72
C SER A 154 -14.82 3.06 8.37
N TRP A 155 -15.89 3.52 9.02
CA TRP A 155 -16.48 4.83 8.76
C TRP A 155 -16.45 5.70 10.01
N GLY A 156 -16.32 7.01 9.82
CA GLY A 156 -16.41 7.97 10.91
C GLY A 156 -17.12 9.25 10.50
N MET A 157 -17.65 9.97 11.50
CA MET A 157 -18.23 11.30 11.32
C MET A 157 -18.08 12.07 12.63
N ALA A 158 -17.72 13.35 12.57
CA ALA A 158 -17.75 14.20 13.75
C ALA A 158 -19.18 14.35 14.28
N ALA A 159 -19.35 14.25 15.59
CA ALA A 159 -20.63 14.44 16.25
C ALA A 159 -20.48 15.35 17.48
N THR A 160 -21.31 16.40 17.52
CA THR A 160 -21.48 17.22 18.72
C THR A 160 -22.53 16.57 19.60
N VAL A 161 -22.16 16.24 20.84
CA VAL A 161 -23.08 15.73 21.85
C VAL A 161 -23.31 16.81 22.90
N GLU A 162 -24.55 17.29 23.01
CA GLU A 162 -24.95 18.18 24.10
C GLU A 162 -25.37 17.33 25.29
N GLU A 163 -24.61 17.45 26.38
CA GLU A 163 -24.81 16.65 27.59
C GLU A 163 -26.09 17.03 28.34
N GLY A 164 -26.90 16.02 28.65
CA GLY A 164 -27.95 16.09 29.67
C GLY A 164 -27.41 15.67 31.05
N ASP A 165 -28.31 15.43 32.01
CA ASP A 165 -27.91 14.79 33.27
C ASP A 165 -27.40 13.36 32.96
N GLY A 166 -26.15 13.05 33.34
CA GLY A 166 -25.54 11.72 33.12
C GLY A 166 -24.08 11.78 32.70
N SER A 167 -23.62 10.73 32.01
CA SER A 167 -22.33 10.69 31.30
C SER A 167 -22.45 9.97 29.96
N LEU A 168 -21.57 10.33 29.03
CA LEU A 168 -21.35 9.57 27.80
C LEU A 168 -20.07 8.77 27.98
N ASP A 169 -20.19 7.46 28.22
CA ASP A 169 -19.04 6.60 28.54
C ASP A 169 -18.48 5.86 27.32
N VAL A 170 -19.19 5.90 26.18
CA VAL A 170 -18.81 5.24 24.93
C VAL A 170 -18.99 6.20 23.75
N ALA A 171 -18.24 5.99 22.67
CA ALA A 171 -18.41 6.77 21.45
C ALA A 171 -19.80 6.56 20.83
N PRO A 172 -20.39 7.57 20.17
CA PRO A 172 -21.56 7.36 19.33
C PRO A 172 -21.26 6.35 18.20
N VAL A 173 -22.30 5.73 17.66
CA VAL A 173 -22.20 4.86 16.49
C VAL A 173 -22.90 5.49 15.29
N LEU A 174 -22.49 5.11 14.08
CA LEU A 174 -23.18 5.42 12.84
C LEU A 174 -24.24 4.34 12.58
N VAL A 175 -25.50 4.74 12.57
CA VAL A 175 -26.64 3.91 12.18
C VAL A 175 -27.01 4.24 10.74
N TRP A 176 -27.02 3.24 9.88
CA TRP A 176 -27.33 3.39 8.46
C TRP A 176 -28.75 2.92 8.18
N SER A 177 -29.44 3.66 7.31
CA SER A 177 -30.78 3.32 6.86
C SER A 177 -30.94 3.53 5.36
N GLN A 178 -31.77 2.71 4.74
CA GLN A 178 -32.09 2.75 3.32
C GLN A 178 -33.57 2.44 3.15
N ASP A 179 -34.26 3.13 2.24
CA ASP A 179 -35.69 2.95 1.99
C ASP A 179 -36.58 3.03 3.26
N GLY A 180 -36.17 3.85 4.23
CA GLY A 180 -36.91 4.08 5.47
C GLY A 180 -36.78 2.98 6.52
N VAL A 181 -35.82 2.05 6.39
CA VAL A 181 -35.53 1.02 7.41
C VAL A 181 -34.05 1.01 7.79
N VAL A 182 -33.75 0.61 9.02
CA VAL A 182 -32.37 0.47 9.52
C VAL A 182 -31.70 -0.77 8.92
N VAL A 183 -30.53 -0.58 8.32
CA VAL A 183 -29.75 -1.63 7.62
C VAL A 183 -28.37 -1.88 8.23
N ASP A 184 -27.93 -1.04 9.17
CA ASP A 184 -26.77 -1.27 10.03
C ASP A 184 -26.92 -0.49 11.35
N LEU A 185 -26.47 -1.07 12.46
CA LEU A 185 -26.54 -0.47 13.81
C LEU A 185 -25.16 -0.01 14.33
N GLY A 186 -24.10 -0.19 13.55
CA GLY A 186 -22.74 0.17 13.91
C GLY A 186 -22.06 -0.85 14.85
N PRO A 187 -20.77 -0.64 15.18
CA PRO A 187 -19.98 -1.60 15.95
C PRO A 187 -20.38 -1.67 17.43
N ASP A 188 -20.00 -2.76 18.11
CA ASP A 188 -20.12 -2.86 19.58
C ASP A 188 -19.12 -1.93 20.27
N VAL A 189 -19.61 -0.78 20.74
CA VAL A 189 -18.83 0.23 21.46
C VAL A 189 -18.69 -0.06 22.96
N PHE A 190 -19.29 -1.13 23.49
CA PHE A 190 -19.27 -1.46 24.92
C PHE A 190 -18.26 -2.55 25.31
N ASP A 191 -17.82 -3.41 24.38
CA ASP A 191 -16.86 -4.50 24.69
C ASP A 191 -15.43 -3.97 24.90
N ALA A 192 -15.09 -2.86 24.26
CA ALA A 192 -13.81 -2.17 24.42
C ALA A 192 -14.05 -0.66 24.58
N PRO A 193 -14.53 -0.20 25.77
CA PRO A 193 -14.72 1.22 26.03
C PRO A 193 -13.35 1.90 26.09
N GLY A 194 -12.86 2.33 24.94
CA GLY A 194 -11.67 3.17 24.81
C GLY A 194 -11.98 4.60 25.24
N ALA A 195 -10.92 5.41 25.34
CA ALA A 195 -11.13 6.86 25.35
C ALA A 195 -11.92 7.24 24.09
N GLN A 196 -12.87 8.15 24.22
CA GLN A 196 -13.55 8.71 23.07
C GLN A 196 -12.52 9.45 22.22
N SER A 197 -12.23 8.90 21.05
CA SER A 197 -11.34 9.54 20.09
C SER A 197 -12.05 10.75 19.50
N GLY A 198 -11.31 11.84 19.35
CA GLY A 198 -11.77 12.97 18.55
C GLY A 198 -11.96 12.55 17.08
N PRO A 199 -12.83 13.22 16.33
CA PRO A 199 -13.00 12.96 14.90
C PRO A 199 -11.72 13.17 14.11
N LEU A 200 -11.53 12.40 13.04
CA LEU A 200 -10.38 12.59 12.13
C LEU A 200 -10.58 13.76 11.18
N LEU A 201 -11.83 14.10 10.88
CA LEU A 201 -12.19 15.13 9.93
C LEU A 201 -13.27 16.03 10.50
N GLY A 202 -12.95 17.31 10.57
CA GLY A 202 -13.84 18.33 11.12
C GLY A 202 -14.06 18.18 12.62
N GLY A 203 -14.99 18.97 13.14
CA GLY A 203 -15.36 19.01 14.54
C GLY A 203 -14.66 20.11 15.34
N SER A 204 -15.37 20.64 16.32
CA SER A 204 -14.89 21.59 17.30
C SER A 204 -14.28 20.90 18.53
N ASP A 205 -13.62 21.69 19.39
CA ASP A 205 -13.20 21.21 20.71
C ASP A 205 -14.40 20.64 21.50
N GLY A 206 -14.35 19.34 21.78
CA GLY A 206 -15.40 18.61 22.51
C GLY A 206 -16.27 17.71 21.62
N ASP A 207 -16.14 17.79 20.30
CA ASP A 207 -16.78 16.84 19.39
C ASP A 207 -16.10 15.47 19.48
N VAL A 208 -16.90 14.42 19.24
CA VAL A 208 -16.48 13.02 19.32
C VAL A 208 -16.70 12.33 17.97
N ALA A 209 -15.89 11.32 17.67
CA ALA A 209 -16.11 10.50 16.49
C ALA A 209 -17.31 9.56 16.70
N ALA A 210 -18.31 9.63 15.83
CA ALA A 210 -19.29 8.57 15.67
C ALA A 210 -18.68 7.45 14.79
N ALA A 211 -18.71 6.21 15.26
CA ALA A 211 -18.01 5.09 14.63
C ALA A 211 -18.93 4.18 13.80
N GLY A 212 -18.49 3.80 12.60
CA GLY A 212 -19.11 2.79 11.74
C GLY A 212 -18.14 1.64 11.44
N GLY A 213 -18.66 0.41 11.34
CA GLY A 213 -17.85 -0.78 11.09
C GLY A 213 -17.65 -1.10 9.60
N PRO A 214 -16.72 -2.01 9.27
CA PRO A 214 -16.49 -2.47 7.89
C PRO A 214 -17.58 -3.41 7.36
N ALA A 215 -18.41 -3.96 8.24
CA ALA A 215 -19.48 -4.89 7.91
C ALA A 215 -20.73 -4.54 8.69
N SER A 216 -21.88 -4.75 8.06
CA SER A 216 -23.18 -4.49 8.67
C SER A 216 -23.46 -5.47 9.81
N THR A 217 -23.83 -4.94 10.97
CA THR A 217 -24.29 -5.75 12.10
C THR A 217 -25.64 -6.42 11.85
N CYS A 218 -26.34 -6.01 10.79
CA CYS A 218 -27.64 -6.54 10.43
C CYS A 218 -27.60 -7.77 9.51
N VAL A 219 -26.39 -8.24 9.16
CA VAL A 219 -26.16 -9.45 8.39
C VAL A 219 -25.12 -10.33 9.12
N PRO A 220 -25.48 -10.96 10.24
CA PRO A 220 -24.55 -11.80 11.01
C PRO A 220 -24.06 -13.00 10.19
N ALA A 221 -22.76 -13.31 10.25
CA ALA A 221 -22.16 -14.38 9.45
C ALA A 221 -22.71 -15.76 9.80
N GLU A 222 -22.99 -16.03 11.09
CA GLU A 222 -23.70 -17.22 11.53
C GLU A 222 -24.71 -16.88 12.64
N PRO A 223 -25.91 -17.50 12.65
CA PRO A 223 -26.84 -17.35 13.76
C PRO A 223 -26.22 -17.84 15.08
N GLY A 224 -25.85 -16.90 15.96
CA GLY A 224 -25.31 -17.20 17.29
C GLY A 224 -23.77 -17.31 17.38
N SER A 225 -23.02 -17.03 16.30
CA SER A 225 -21.60 -16.72 16.45
C SER A 225 -21.44 -15.32 17.06
N ARG A 226 -20.43 -15.15 17.91
CA ARG A 226 -20.09 -13.85 18.50
C ARG A 226 -19.70 -12.88 17.39
N ASP A 227 -20.36 -11.72 17.34
CA ASP A 227 -19.99 -10.42 16.75
C ASP A 227 -19.06 -10.43 15.52
N THR A 228 -19.23 -11.43 14.66
CA THR A 228 -18.45 -11.62 13.44
C THR A 228 -19.35 -11.24 12.28
N PHE A 229 -19.19 -10.01 11.84
CA PHE A 229 -19.88 -9.44 10.70
C PHE A 229 -18.90 -9.41 9.54
N GLY A 230 -19.27 -10.00 8.41
CA GLY A 230 -18.40 -10.09 7.23
C GLY A 230 -19.03 -9.54 5.95
N THR A 231 -20.27 -9.06 6.03
CA THR A 231 -20.99 -8.55 4.86
C THR A 231 -20.92 -7.02 4.86
N PRO A 232 -20.17 -6.39 3.93
CA PRO A 232 -20.18 -4.93 3.79
C PRO A 232 -21.57 -4.44 3.35
N LEU A 233 -21.85 -3.16 3.58
CA LEU A 233 -23.00 -2.50 2.97
C LEU A 233 -22.78 -2.43 1.45
N PRO A 234 -23.80 -2.72 0.63
CA PRO A 234 -23.69 -2.60 -0.82
C PRO A 234 -23.67 -1.13 -1.26
N ASP A 235 -23.28 -0.88 -2.51
CA ASP A 235 -23.41 0.45 -3.11
C ASP A 235 -24.88 0.93 -3.07
N GLY A 236 -25.06 2.22 -2.76
CA GLY A 236 -26.39 2.83 -2.73
C GLY A 236 -26.43 4.16 -2.00
N ASP A 237 -27.63 4.75 -1.99
CA ASP A 237 -27.91 5.95 -1.23
C ASP A 237 -28.49 5.55 0.15
N TYR A 238 -28.00 6.20 1.19
CA TYR A 238 -28.30 5.93 2.60
C TYR A 238 -28.65 7.22 3.35
N GLU A 239 -29.40 7.09 4.44
CA GLU A 239 -29.45 8.07 5.51
C GLU A 239 -28.65 7.55 6.70
N VAL A 240 -27.63 8.31 7.10
CA VAL A 240 -26.73 7.97 8.21
C VAL A 240 -27.02 8.88 9.40
N ARG A 241 -27.10 8.31 10.60
CA ARG A 241 -27.32 9.04 11.85
C ARG A 241 -26.24 8.68 12.85
N ALA A 242 -25.68 9.68 13.53
CA ALA A 242 -24.98 9.45 14.77
C ALA A 242 -26.00 9.11 15.87
N VAL A 243 -25.75 8.02 16.60
CA VAL A 243 -26.56 7.58 17.75
C VAL A 243 -25.65 7.43 18.96
N ALA A 244 -25.92 8.20 20.01
CA ALA A 244 -25.18 8.17 21.27
C ALA A 244 -25.96 7.39 22.34
N PHE A 245 -25.22 6.80 23.28
CA PHE A 245 -25.77 5.94 24.35
C PHE A 245 -25.43 6.46 25.75
N PRO A 246 -25.96 7.63 26.16
CA PRO A 246 -25.67 8.17 27.48
C PRO A 246 -26.26 7.31 28.61
N GLU A 247 -25.60 7.34 29.76
CA GLU A 247 -26.09 6.79 31.02
C GLU A 247 -26.87 7.88 31.78
N ALA A 248 -28.19 7.86 31.67
CA ALA A 248 -29.09 8.85 32.29
C ALA A 248 -29.26 8.65 33.81
N GLY A 249 -28.85 7.49 34.31
CA GLY A 249 -28.80 7.12 35.72
C GLY A 249 -28.03 5.81 35.89
N PRO A 250 -27.64 5.41 37.12
CA PRO A 250 -26.79 4.23 37.32
C PRO A 250 -27.35 2.94 36.68
N GLY A 251 -26.73 2.50 35.59
CA GLY A 251 -27.15 1.36 34.76
C GLY A 251 -28.38 1.59 33.87
N GLU A 252 -28.91 2.81 33.82
CA GLU A 252 -30.02 3.22 32.97
C GLU A 252 -29.46 3.93 31.73
N ARG A 253 -29.30 3.15 30.65
CA ARG A 253 -28.89 3.68 29.36
C ARG A 253 -30.10 4.16 28.56
N ALA A 254 -29.86 5.19 27.78
CA ALA A 254 -30.84 5.74 26.85
C ALA A 254 -30.17 6.01 25.49
N THR A 255 -30.96 6.43 24.51
CA THR A 255 -30.52 6.75 23.15
C THR A 255 -30.69 8.24 22.86
N ALA A 256 -29.69 8.86 22.27
CA ALA A 256 -29.82 10.15 21.60
C ALA A 256 -29.54 9.94 20.11
N VAL A 257 -30.47 10.34 19.26
CA VAL A 257 -30.44 10.14 17.81
C VAL A 257 -30.36 11.50 17.12
N SER A 258 -29.45 11.62 16.16
CA SER A 258 -29.27 12.84 15.36
C SER A 258 -30.21 12.90 14.15
N GLU A 259 -30.29 14.08 13.53
CA GLU A 259 -30.89 14.24 12.20
C GLU A 259 -30.10 13.45 11.13
N PRO A 260 -30.74 13.00 10.03
CA PRO A 260 -30.06 12.18 9.04
C PRO A 260 -29.11 13.01 8.20
N VAL A 261 -27.97 12.42 7.86
CA VAL A 261 -27.07 12.89 6.82
C VAL A 261 -27.23 11.96 5.61
N PRO A 262 -27.60 12.47 4.43
CA PRO A 262 -27.63 11.64 3.23
C PRO A 262 -26.19 11.25 2.87
N VAL A 263 -25.94 9.97 2.66
CA VAL A 263 -24.63 9.44 2.30
C VAL A 263 -24.79 8.54 1.09
N ARG A 264 -23.95 8.72 0.07
CA ARG A 264 -23.83 7.77 -1.03
C ARG A 264 -22.65 6.86 -0.74
N LEU A 265 -22.83 5.56 -0.87
CA LEU A 265 -21.76 4.57 -0.82
C LEU A 265 -21.58 3.97 -2.21
N ASP A 266 -20.36 3.97 -2.73
CA ASP A 266 -20.01 3.25 -3.96
C ASP A 266 -18.56 2.73 -3.91
N ALA A 267 -18.02 2.32 -5.06
CA ALA A 267 -16.69 1.72 -5.17
C ALA A 267 -15.56 2.66 -4.69
N ASP A 268 -15.77 3.98 -4.74
CA ASP A 268 -14.80 4.98 -4.29
C ASP A 268 -14.95 5.33 -2.79
N GLY A 269 -15.94 4.72 -2.11
CA GLY A 269 -16.16 4.86 -0.67
C GLY A 269 -17.46 5.57 -0.31
N ALA A 270 -17.47 6.20 0.87
CA ALA A 270 -18.63 6.93 1.39
C ALA A 270 -18.51 8.42 1.08
N HIS A 271 -19.60 8.99 0.58
CA HIS A 271 -19.68 10.37 0.16
C HIS A 271 -20.75 11.12 0.93
N GLY A 272 -20.35 12.21 1.61
CA GLY A 272 -21.25 13.14 2.25
C GLY A 272 -21.84 14.16 1.26
N PRO A 273 -22.89 14.90 1.64
CA PRO A 273 -23.44 15.94 0.79
C PRO A 273 -22.51 17.16 0.79
N GLY A 274 -22.21 17.68 -0.40
CA GLY A 274 -21.34 18.83 -0.60
C GLY A 274 -21.98 19.93 -1.45
N ALA A 275 -21.29 21.06 -1.52
CA ALA A 275 -21.47 22.03 -2.59
C ALA A 275 -20.25 21.96 -3.48
N ALA A 276 -20.45 21.65 -4.76
CA ALA A 276 -19.38 21.64 -5.76
C ALA A 276 -18.60 22.96 -5.71
N ARG A 277 -17.28 22.85 -5.70
CA ARG A 277 -16.37 24.00 -5.73
C ARG A 277 -15.73 24.05 -7.11
N ASP A 278 -15.96 25.14 -7.83
CA ASP A 278 -15.61 25.33 -9.25
C ASP A 278 -14.09 25.49 -9.51
N ASP A 279 -13.23 24.91 -8.69
CA ASP A 279 -11.78 24.94 -8.91
C ASP A 279 -11.42 23.79 -9.87
N GLU A 280 -10.77 24.10 -11.01
CA GLU A 280 -10.17 23.04 -11.83
C GLU A 280 -9.17 22.25 -10.95
N PRO A 281 -9.20 20.91 -10.96
CA PRO A 281 -8.31 20.13 -10.11
C PRO A 281 -6.86 20.42 -10.49
N LEU A 282 -6.14 21.11 -9.61
CA LEU A 282 -4.75 21.53 -9.85
C LEU A 282 -3.74 20.40 -9.64
N PHE A 283 -4.12 19.34 -8.91
CA PHE A 283 -3.29 18.17 -8.65
C PHE A 283 -4.14 16.88 -8.53
N GLY A 284 -3.53 15.74 -8.83
CA GLY A 284 -4.07 14.41 -8.51
C GLY A 284 -3.75 14.00 -7.08
N PHE A 285 -4.55 13.11 -6.50
CA PHE A 285 -4.19 12.52 -5.20
C PHE A 285 -2.99 11.59 -5.36
N PRO A 286 -2.03 11.61 -4.41
CA PRO A 286 -0.95 10.64 -4.43
C PRO A 286 -1.56 9.24 -4.28
N VAL A 287 -1.00 8.29 -5.02
CA VAL A 287 -1.34 6.88 -4.83
C VAL A 287 -0.63 6.42 -3.54
N PRO A 288 -1.28 5.62 -2.67
CA PRO A 288 -0.59 4.99 -1.56
C PRO A 288 0.61 4.16 -2.06
N VAL A 289 1.82 4.50 -1.64
CA VAL A 289 3.04 3.77 -1.99
C VAL A 289 3.72 3.22 -0.73
N GLN A 290 4.59 2.22 -0.91
CA GLN A 290 5.37 1.63 0.17
C GLN A 290 6.22 2.71 0.86
N GLY A 291 6.19 2.75 2.19
CA GLY A 291 6.83 3.81 2.99
C GLY A 291 5.90 4.96 3.43
N HIS A 292 4.68 5.07 2.89
CA HIS A 292 3.63 5.86 3.51
C HIS A 292 3.13 5.14 4.78
N VAL A 293 3.16 5.81 5.92
CA VAL A 293 2.55 5.29 7.15
C VAL A 293 1.04 5.53 7.11
N SER A 294 0.64 6.74 6.70
CA SER A 294 -0.77 7.12 6.57
C SER A 294 -0.95 8.18 5.50
N LEU A 295 -2.04 8.07 4.75
CA LEU A 295 -2.45 9.03 3.73
C LEU A 295 -3.89 9.46 4.02
N LEU A 296 -4.15 10.75 4.09
CA LEU A 296 -5.50 11.32 4.13
C LEU A 296 -5.76 12.11 2.87
N THR A 297 -6.90 11.87 2.22
CA THR A 297 -7.39 12.64 1.08
C THR A 297 -8.75 13.25 1.41
N LEU A 298 -9.00 14.44 0.88
CA LEU A 298 -10.27 15.15 0.95
C LEU A 298 -10.57 15.77 -0.41
N ASP A 299 -11.68 15.36 -1.01
CA ASP A 299 -12.22 15.90 -2.25
C ASP A 299 -13.59 16.51 -2.00
N ARG A 300 -13.71 17.80 -2.32
CA ARG A 300 -14.98 18.53 -2.27
C ARG A 300 -15.18 19.36 -3.55
N THR A 301 -14.62 18.90 -4.67
CA THR A 301 -14.77 19.54 -5.99
C THR A 301 -16.14 19.24 -6.60
N THR A 302 -16.78 18.14 -6.20
CA THR A 302 -18.11 17.74 -6.66
C THR A 302 -19.20 18.10 -5.63
N ASP A 303 -20.46 17.82 -5.95
CA ASP A 303 -21.59 17.90 -4.99
C ASP A 303 -21.59 16.76 -3.97
N LEU A 304 -20.61 15.85 -4.07
CA LEU A 304 -20.31 14.79 -3.14
C LEU A 304 -18.94 15.05 -2.52
N VAL A 305 -18.88 15.02 -1.18
CA VAL A 305 -17.64 15.11 -0.42
C VAL A 305 -17.08 13.73 -0.18
N THR A 306 -15.86 13.49 -0.63
CA THR A 306 -15.12 12.25 -0.34
C THR A 306 -13.99 12.57 0.63
N ALA A 307 -13.87 11.78 1.68
CA ALA A 307 -12.70 11.83 2.55
C ALA A 307 -12.28 10.43 2.95
N GLU A 308 -11.00 10.13 2.79
CA GLU A 308 -10.44 8.83 3.10
C GLU A 308 -9.13 8.98 3.86
N MET A 309 -8.93 8.11 4.85
CA MET A 309 -7.65 7.84 5.45
C MET A 309 -7.23 6.40 5.17
N THR A 310 -6.06 6.21 4.56
CA THR A 310 -5.46 4.88 4.34
C THR A 310 -4.24 4.73 5.25
N GLN A 311 -4.15 3.62 5.98
CA GLN A 311 -3.01 3.28 6.84
C GLN A 311 -2.36 2.00 6.31
N LEU A 312 -1.09 2.09 5.90
CA LEU A 312 -0.40 1.02 5.17
C LEU A 312 0.65 0.31 6.02
N GLU A 313 1.33 1.04 6.88
CA GLU A 313 2.44 0.50 7.67
C GLU A 313 2.30 0.92 9.14
N PRO A 314 2.68 0.05 10.09
CA PRO A 314 2.82 0.47 11.48
C PRO A 314 3.98 1.46 11.61
N LEU A 315 3.95 2.30 12.65
CA LEU A 315 5.10 3.16 12.95
C LEU A 315 6.38 2.34 13.13
N SER A 316 7.47 2.86 12.56
CA SER A 316 8.84 2.38 12.82
C SER A 316 9.62 3.41 13.63
N ASP A 317 10.80 3.04 14.12
CA ASP A 317 11.69 3.90 14.90
C ASP A 317 12.47 4.91 14.04
N VAL A 318 12.11 5.04 12.76
CA VAL A 318 12.68 6.02 11.84
C VAL A 318 12.06 7.40 12.07
N PRO A 319 12.81 8.49 11.84
CA PRO A 319 12.23 9.82 11.77
C PRO A 319 11.11 9.85 10.72
N MET A 320 10.04 10.62 10.98
CA MET A 320 8.91 10.80 10.08
C MET A 320 8.82 12.25 9.59
N ALA A 321 8.18 12.45 8.44
CA ALA A 321 7.82 13.75 7.88
C ALA A 321 6.35 13.75 7.46
N VAL A 322 5.71 14.91 7.62
CA VAL A 322 4.36 15.15 7.11
C VAL A 322 4.48 15.98 5.85
N PHE A 323 3.79 15.56 4.79
CA PHE A 323 3.63 16.33 3.56
C PHE A 323 2.16 16.61 3.33
N ALA A 324 1.84 17.76 2.75
CA ALA A 324 0.48 18.13 2.46
C ALA A 324 0.42 19.10 1.28
N GLN A 325 -0.68 19.03 0.53
CA GLN A 325 -1.00 20.00 -0.52
C GLN A 325 -2.50 20.31 -0.43
N CYS A 326 -2.83 21.59 -0.41
CA CYS A 326 -4.21 22.06 -0.33
C CYS A 326 -4.52 23.04 -1.45
N VAL A 327 -5.76 23.01 -1.95
CA VAL A 327 -6.33 24.02 -2.85
C VAL A 327 -7.67 24.47 -2.27
N GLY A 328 -7.93 25.76 -2.36
CA GLY A 328 -9.18 26.36 -1.93
C GLY A 328 -9.34 27.81 -2.36
N GLY A 329 -10.51 28.38 -2.09
CA GLY A 329 -10.86 29.74 -2.53
C GLY A 329 -10.07 30.87 -1.84
N ASP A 330 -9.47 30.62 -0.68
CA ASP A 330 -8.55 31.53 0.01
C ASP A 330 -7.20 30.84 0.28
N PRO A 331 -6.13 31.19 -0.45
CA PRO A 331 -4.85 30.49 -0.35
C PRO A 331 -4.18 30.63 1.03
N GLU A 332 -4.51 31.67 1.80
CA GLU A 332 -3.90 31.94 3.12
C GLU A 332 -4.63 31.20 4.26
N VAL A 333 -5.81 30.63 3.99
CA VAL A 333 -6.65 29.96 4.98
C VAL A 333 -6.66 28.47 4.69
N GLY A 334 -5.73 27.74 5.29
CA GLY A 334 -5.70 26.28 5.21
C GLY A 334 -5.83 25.57 6.57
N PRO A 335 -6.06 24.25 6.52
CA PRO A 335 -6.35 23.46 7.71
C PRO A 335 -5.13 23.30 8.61
N GLN A 336 -5.40 23.04 9.89
CA GLN A 336 -4.39 22.55 10.83
C GLN A 336 -4.39 21.02 10.81
N ILE A 337 -3.22 20.46 10.54
CA ILE A 337 -2.96 19.02 10.49
C ILE A 337 -2.39 18.62 11.85
N GLU A 338 -2.98 17.62 12.48
CA GLU A 338 -2.51 17.01 13.71
C GLU A 338 -2.20 15.53 13.47
N LEU A 339 -1.08 15.05 14.00
CA LEU A 339 -0.75 13.63 14.06
C LEU A 339 -1.18 13.10 15.42
N VAL A 340 -2.03 12.08 15.45
CA VAL A 340 -2.71 11.62 16.66
C VAL A 340 -2.47 10.14 16.88
N LEU A 341 -2.14 9.75 18.12
CA LEU A 341 -2.14 8.35 18.53
C LEU A 341 -3.57 7.87 18.79
N PRO A 342 -4.10 6.90 18.03
CA PRO A 342 -5.49 6.47 18.14
C PRO A 342 -5.83 5.93 19.53
N SER A 343 -4.89 5.27 20.21
CA SER A 343 -5.14 4.65 21.52
C SER A 343 -5.30 5.65 22.66
N THR A 344 -4.71 6.84 22.55
CA THR A 344 -4.69 7.85 23.61
C THR A 344 -5.35 9.17 23.23
N GLY A 345 -5.52 9.43 21.94
CA GLY A 345 -5.90 10.73 21.40
C GLY A 345 -4.80 11.80 21.53
N GLU A 346 -3.59 11.42 21.92
CA GLU A 346 -2.46 12.35 22.10
C GLU A 346 -1.98 12.88 20.75
N VAL A 347 -1.81 14.21 20.66
CA VAL A 347 -1.21 14.86 19.49
C VAL A 347 0.31 14.78 19.60
N VAL A 348 0.94 14.09 18.66
CA VAL A 348 2.39 13.82 18.66
C VAL A 348 3.17 14.69 17.67
N GLY A 349 2.46 15.38 16.77
CA GLY A 349 3.02 16.27 15.78
C GLY A 349 1.93 16.99 15.01
N GLY A 350 2.32 17.82 14.05
CA GLY A 350 1.37 18.54 13.21
C GLY A 350 2.02 19.68 12.44
N MET A 351 1.26 20.24 11.49
CA MET A 351 1.66 21.41 10.72
C MET A 351 0.43 22.18 10.20
N GLY A 352 0.63 23.44 9.83
CA GLY A 352 -0.35 24.17 9.01
C GLY A 352 0.05 24.08 7.54
N VAL A 353 -0.95 24.02 6.65
CA VAL A 353 -0.74 24.04 5.20
C VAL A 353 -1.51 25.22 4.59
N SER A 354 -0.93 25.89 3.59
CA SER A 354 -1.63 26.90 2.77
C SER A 354 -2.43 26.21 1.67
N CYS A 355 -3.51 26.84 1.20
CA CYS A 355 -4.35 26.29 0.14
C CYS A 355 -4.09 26.97 -1.22
N ASP A 356 -2.82 27.26 -1.50
CA ASP A 356 -2.31 27.87 -2.74
C ASP A 356 -1.93 26.85 -3.82
N GLY A 357 -2.09 25.56 -3.54
CA GLY A 357 -1.72 24.47 -4.42
C GLY A 357 -0.24 24.13 -4.41
N GLU A 358 0.58 24.77 -3.58
CA GLU A 358 1.97 24.35 -3.38
C GLU A 358 2.03 23.24 -2.31
N GLU A 359 2.91 22.26 -2.53
CA GLU A 359 3.18 21.22 -1.54
C GLU A 359 4.04 21.79 -0.39
N ALA A 360 3.66 21.47 0.84
CA ALA A 360 4.40 21.81 2.04
C ALA A 360 4.77 20.52 2.80
N GLY A 361 5.96 20.51 3.43
CA GLY A 361 6.41 19.39 4.24
C GLY A 361 7.13 19.83 5.50
N THR A 362 7.09 19.01 6.56
CA THR A 362 7.79 19.25 7.82
C THR A 362 8.21 17.92 8.47
N GLU A 363 9.48 17.81 8.86
CA GLU A 363 9.95 16.70 9.70
C GLU A 363 9.33 16.78 11.09
N VAL A 364 8.74 15.67 11.55
CA VAL A 364 8.17 15.53 12.91
C VAL A 364 9.06 14.67 13.82
N GLY A 365 10.13 14.09 13.27
CA GLY A 365 11.08 13.27 14.01
C GLY A 365 10.53 11.87 14.30
N VAL A 366 11.14 11.16 15.25
CA VAL A 366 10.66 9.82 15.65
C VAL A 366 9.40 9.97 16.48
N LEU A 367 8.30 9.40 16.01
CA LEU A 367 7.01 9.47 16.69
C LEU A 367 6.95 8.44 17.84
N PRO A 368 6.37 8.80 19.00
CA PRO A 368 6.11 7.83 20.06
C PRO A 368 5.08 6.78 19.56
N GLY A 369 5.15 5.56 20.09
CA GLY A 369 4.25 4.46 19.68
C GLY A 369 4.87 3.45 18.70
N ALA A 370 6.02 3.79 18.08
CA ALA A 370 6.76 2.89 17.19
C ALA A 370 7.08 1.51 17.80
N GLU A 371 7.45 1.46 19.08
CA GLU A 371 7.75 0.19 19.78
C GLU A 371 6.52 -0.73 19.89
N GLY A 372 5.32 -0.17 19.83
CA GLY A 372 4.05 -0.90 19.92
C GLY A 372 3.45 -1.29 18.56
N GLY A 373 4.04 -0.84 17.45
CA GLY A 373 3.45 -0.97 16.13
C GLY A 373 2.11 -0.24 15.99
N GLU A 374 1.90 0.81 16.80
CA GLU A 374 0.71 1.65 16.70
C GLU A 374 0.76 2.46 15.40
N VAL A 375 -0.38 2.61 14.73
CA VAL A 375 -0.53 3.50 13.56
C VAL A 375 -0.85 4.91 14.04
N VAL A 376 -0.47 5.92 13.26
CA VAL A 376 -0.79 7.32 13.56
C VAL A 376 -1.94 7.77 12.67
N ASP A 377 -2.92 8.42 13.27
CA ASP A 377 -4.00 9.04 12.50
C ASP A 377 -3.63 10.47 12.13
N ILE A 378 -3.96 10.87 10.90
CA ILE A 378 -3.91 12.27 10.46
C ILE A 378 -5.25 12.92 10.75
N ARG A 379 -5.30 13.88 11.67
CA ARG A 379 -6.51 14.61 12.02
C ARG A 379 -6.52 16.02 11.42
N LEU A 380 -7.65 16.39 10.83
CA LEU A 380 -7.96 17.73 10.34
C LEU A 380 -9.05 18.35 11.22
N LYS A 381 -8.63 19.04 12.27
CA LYS A 381 -9.56 19.55 13.30
C LYS A 381 -10.54 20.58 12.73
N ASP A 382 -10.00 21.62 12.09
CA ASP A 382 -10.79 22.70 11.48
C ASP A 382 -10.49 22.72 9.98
N VAL A 383 -11.40 22.17 9.16
CA VAL A 383 -11.30 22.25 7.69
C VAL A 383 -12.10 23.46 7.22
N PRO A 384 -11.45 24.54 6.74
CA PRO A 384 -12.17 25.71 6.26
C PRO A 384 -13.15 25.36 5.13
N ASP A 385 -14.31 26.03 5.11
CA ASP A 385 -15.32 25.87 4.05
C ASP A 385 -14.78 26.21 2.65
N GLY A 386 -13.66 26.92 2.55
CA GLY A 386 -13.02 27.26 1.28
C GLY A 386 -12.18 26.13 0.67
N VAL A 387 -11.84 25.08 1.41
CA VAL A 387 -10.99 23.97 0.94
C VAL A 387 -11.76 23.13 -0.07
N SER A 388 -11.30 23.08 -1.32
CA SER A 388 -11.85 22.24 -2.38
C SER A 388 -11.16 20.88 -2.46
N ARG A 389 -9.84 20.84 -2.28
CA ARG A 389 -9.06 19.59 -2.30
C ARG A 389 -7.89 19.64 -1.34
N LEU A 390 -7.58 18.53 -0.69
CA LEU A 390 -6.45 18.39 0.21
C LEU A 390 -5.96 16.94 0.21
N TRP A 391 -4.65 16.74 0.24
CA TRP A 391 -4.08 15.49 0.73
C TRP A 391 -3.02 15.77 1.78
N VAL A 392 -2.81 14.79 2.66
CA VAL A 392 -1.78 14.79 3.68
C VAL A 392 -1.19 13.39 3.77
N SER A 393 0.13 13.25 3.65
CA SER A 393 0.84 12.00 3.91
C SER A 393 1.71 12.12 5.16
N LEU A 394 1.82 11.01 5.89
CA LEU A 394 2.82 10.80 6.92
C LEU A 394 3.77 9.72 6.40
N ASP A 395 5.00 10.12 6.13
CA ASP A 395 5.99 9.28 5.49
C ASP A 395 7.21 9.12 6.38
N SER A 396 8.00 8.08 6.14
CA SER A 396 9.34 8.03 6.71
C SER A 396 10.13 9.25 6.21
N ALA A 397 10.66 10.05 7.15
CA ALA A 397 11.70 11.00 6.84
C ALA A 397 12.96 10.18 6.57
N GLY A 398 13.07 9.68 5.33
CA GLY A 398 14.34 9.27 4.79
C GLY A 398 15.38 10.38 5.03
N PRO A 399 16.69 10.07 4.98
CA PRO A 399 17.70 11.14 4.93
C PRO A 399 17.22 12.15 3.91
N PRO A 400 17.07 13.44 4.28
CA PRO A 400 16.23 14.37 3.54
C PRO A 400 16.47 14.15 2.07
N LEU A 401 15.39 13.91 1.32
CA LEU A 401 15.39 14.11 -0.12
C LEU A 401 15.60 15.61 -0.40
N SER A 402 16.63 16.22 0.17
CA SER A 402 17.51 17.07 -0.61
C SER A 402 17.73 16.33 -1.92
N ARG A 403 16.97 16.75 -2.94
CA ARG A 403 17.25 16.62 -4.38
C ARG A 403 18.64 17.17 -4.76
N SER A 404 19.59 17.20 -3.83
CA SER A 404 20.91 17.79 -3.92
C SER A 404 21.99 16.96 -3.19
N GLY A 405 21.75 15.71 -2.80
CA GLY A 405 22.72 14.95 -1.99
C GLY A 405 22.74 13.43 -2.08
N GLY A 406 21.89 12.78 -2.87
CA GLY A 406 22.05 11.35 -3.18
C GLY A 406 23.42 11.07 -3.82
N PRO A 407 23.94 9.84 -3.77
CA PRO A 407 25.11 9.49 -4.56
C PRO A 407 24.82 9.83 -6.02
N GLU A 408 25.70 10.60 -6.67
CA GLU A 408 25.53 10.92 -8.10
C GLU A 408 25.45 9.59 -8.89
N CYS A 409 24.27 9.26 -9.39
CA CYS A 409 24.05 8.20 -10.37
C CYS A 409 23.61 8.79 -11.71
N SER A 410 23.44 7.94 -12.72
CA SER A 410 23.03 8.35 -14.06
C SER A 410 21.70 9.11 -14.11
N ALA A 411 20.77 8.89 -13.18
CA ALA A 411 19.48 9.60 -13.14
C ALA A 411 19.57 11.02 -12.54
N THR A 412 20.73 11.43 -12.01
CA THR A 412 20.88 12.74 -11.36
C THR A 412 20.58 13.87 -12.36
N GLY A 413 19.56 14.68 -12.07
CA GLY A 413 19.14 15.81 -12.91
C GLY A 413 18.20 15.43 -14.06
N PHE A 414 17.75 14.18 -14.13
CA PHE A 414 16.59 13.81 -14.94
C PHE A 414 15.31 14.30 -14.26
N GLU A 415 14.35 14.80 -15.02
CA GLU A 415 13.05 15.25 -14.53
C GLU A 415 11.97 14.41 -15.23
N PRO A 416 11.51 13.31 -14.60
CA PRO A 416 10.57 12.38 -15.24
C PRO A 416 9.22 13.07 -15.48
N LYS A 417 8.58 12.76 -16.61
CA LYS A 417 7.21 13.19 -16.90
C LYS A 417 6.25 12.05 -16.58
N PHE A 418 5.85 11.92 -15.33
CA PHE A 418 4.87 10.90 -14.97
C PHE A 418 3.48 11.27 -15.50
N ASP A 419 3.08 10.66 -16.62
CA ASP A 419 1.73 10.73 -17.16
C ASP A 419 0.95 9.49 -16.69
N LEU A 420 0.23 9.60 -15.57
CA LEU A 420 -0.55 8.51 -15.00
C LEU A 420 -1.65 8.02 -15.95
N ASP A 421 -2.17 8.88 -16.82
CA ASP A 421 -3.16 8.52 -17.84
C ASP A 421 -2.56 7.64 -18.96
N GLY A 422 -1.22 7.58 -19.04
CA GLY A 422 -0.48 6.76 -19.99
C GLY A 422 -0.36 5.28 -19.60
N PHE A 423 -0.80 4.90 -18.39
CA PHE A 423 -0.71 3.51 -17.91
C PHE A 423 -1.99 2.72 -18.22
N PRO A 424 -1.88 1.47 -18.68
CA PRO A 424 -3.06 0.66 -18.99
C PRO A 424 -3.96 0.33 -17.78
N THR A 425 -3.39 0.24 -16.58
CA THR A 425 -4.11 -0.01 -15.32
C THR A 425 -3.49 0.77 -14.15
N GLY A 426 -4.30 1.06 -13.11
CA GLY A 426 -3.85 1.80 -11.93
C GLY A 426 -2.77 1.07 -11.12
N ASP A 427 -2.93 -0.23 -10.90
CA ASP A 427 -1.96 -1.06 -10.14
C ASP A 427 -0.56 -1.05 -10.79
N VAL A 428 -0.52 -1.15 -12.11
CA VAL A 428 0.74 -1.12 -12.86
C VAL A 428 1.38 0.28 -12.80
N ALA A 429 0.57 1.34 -12.82
CA ALA A 429 1.06 2.70 -12.63
C ALA A 429 1.76 2.86 -11.27
N THR A 430 1.20 2.27 -10.20
CA THR A 430 1.80 2.25 -8.87
C THR A 430 3.16 1.54 -8.86
N ALA A 431 3.24 0.33 -9.42
CA ALA A 431 4.49 -0.43 -9.49
C ALA A 431 5.57 0.34 -10.29
N ALA A 432 5.19 0.90 -11.44
CA ALA A 432 6.09 1.70 -12.26
C ALA A 432 6.55 2.96 -11.53
N ALA A 433 5.66 3.65 -10.81
CA ALA A 433 6.00 4.83 -10.02
C ALA A 433 7.04 4.50 -8.95
N ASN A 434 6.87 3.40 -8.21
CA ASN A 434 7.84 2.95 -7.20
C ASN A 434 9.21 2.67 -7.81
N ILE A 435 9.25 1.99 -8.96
CA ILE A 435 10.52 1.70 -9.66
C ILE A 435 11.19 2.99 -10.12
N VAL A 436 10.44 3.95 -10.69
CA VAL A 436 11.02 5.22 -11.15
C VAL A 436 11.49 6.08 -10.00
N LEU A 437 10.74 6.16 -8.89
CA LEU A 437 11.16 6.91 -7.70
C LEU A 437 12.47 6.35 -7.15
N ALA A 438 12.56 5.04 -6.95
CA ALA A 438 13.79 4.38 -6.53
C ALA A 438 14.95 4.60 -7.53
N ALA A 439 14.66 4.60 -8.84
CA ALA A 439 15.65 4.90 -9.86
C ALA A 439 16.14 6.35 -9.81
N MET A 440 15.23 7.30 -9.62
CA MET A 440 15.52 8.73 -9.55
C MET A 440 16.32 9.11 -8.31
N ASP A 441 16.05 8.47 -7.18
CA ASP A 441 16.75 8.69 -5.92
C ASP A 441 18.08 7.93 -5.83
N CYS A 442 18.47 7.24 -6.91
CA CYS A 442 19.64 6.38 -6.96
C CYS A 442 19.64 5.32 -5.84
N ASP A 443 18.45 4.87 -5.42
CA ASP A 443 18.27 3.95 -4.30
C ASP A 443 18.48 2.51 -4.79
N SER A 444 19.75 2.08 -4.76
CA SER A 444 20.11 0.70 -5.08
C SER A 444 19.40 -0.31 -4.18
N GLU A 445 19.21 0.01 -2.89
CA GLU A 445 18.65 -0.95 -1.93
C GLU A 445 17.16 -1.16 -2.22
N ALA A 446 16.41 -0.09 -2.50
CA ALA A 446 15.02 -0.17 -2.91
C ALA A 446 14.82 -0.92 -4.23
N LEU A 447 15.63 -0.62 -5.27
CA LEU A 447 15.53 -1.35 -6.54
C LEU A 447 15.91 -2.84 -6.41
N ILE A 448 16.90 -3.17 -5.57
CA ILE A 448 17.25 -4.56 -5.26
C ILE A 448 16.09 -5.25 -4.56
N ALA A 449 15.50 -4.62 -3.53
CA ALA A 449 14.39 -5.19 -2.77
C ALA A 449 13.16 -5.42 -3.67
N LEU A 450 12.75 -4.41 -4.46
CA LEU A 450 11.66 -4.53 -5.43
C LEU A 450 11.89 -5.68 -6.42
N ALA A 451 13.13 -5.82 -6.90
CA ALA A 451 13.49 -6.88 -7.84
C ALA A 451 13.52 -8.28 -7.20
N GLU A 452 14.02 -8.39 -5.96
CA GLU A 452 14.08 -9.65 -5.22
C GLU A 452 12.68 -10.14 -4.81
N ASP A 453 11.84 -9.25 -4.29
CA ASP A 453 10.47 -9.56 -3.88
C ASP A 453 9.60 -9.98 -5.07
N SER A 454 9.79 -9.33 -6.22
CA SER A 454 9.11 -9.69 -7.48
C SER A 454 9.70 -10.91 -8.19
N GLY A 455 10.88 -11.40 -7.76
CA GLY A 455 11.63 -12.43 -8.48
C GLY A 455 12.03 -12.00 -9.91
N THR A 456 12.30 -10.71 -10.10
CA THR A 456 12.54 -10.08 -11.40
C THR A 456 13.71 -10.71 -12.16
N GLU A 457 13.50 -11.04 -13.43
CA GLU A 457 14.59 -11.40 -14.32
C GLU A 457 15.32 -10.14 -14.82
N LEU A 458 16.43 -9.80 -14.16
CA LEU A 458 17.30 -8.71 -14.56
C LEU A 458 18.39 -9.22 -15.52
N MET A 459 18.49 -8.61 -16.71
CA MET A 459 19.53 -8.86 -17.70
C MET A 459 19.74 -10.38 -17.95
N PRO A 460 18.80 -11.04 -18.67
CA PRO A 460 18.68 -12.49 -18.81
C PRO A 460 20.03 -13.22 -18.83
N GLY A 461 20.33 -13.89 -17.71
CA GLY A 461 21.52 -14.73 -17.55
C GLY A 461 22.85 -14.04 -17.21
N SER A 462 22.87 -12.76 -16.81
CA SER A 462 24.14 -12.02 -16.65
C SER A 462 24.35 -11.20 -15.36
N GLY A 463 23.32 -10.93 -14.54
CA GLY A 463 23.51 -10.19 -13.29
C GLY A 463 22.52 -10.58 -12.19
N THR A 464 22.94 -10.50 -10.92
CA THR A 464 22.02 -10.42 -9.77
C THR A 464 21.54 -8.97 -9.60
N PRO A 465 20.43 -8.69 -8.90
CA PRO A 465 20.01 -7.31 -8.63
C PRO A 465 21.12 -6.43 -8.06
N GLU A 466 21.93 -6.96 -7.14
CA GLU A 466 23.03 -6.20 -6.54
C GLU A 466 24.18 -5.93 -7.52
N GLN A 467 24.29 -6.70 -8.61
CA GLN A 467 25.27 -6.44 -9.66
C GLN A 467 24.76 -5.40 -10.66
N VAL A 468 23.46 -5.40 -10.96
CA VAL A 468 22.83 -4.46 -11.90
C VAL A 468 22.74 -3.06 -11.29
N PHE A 469 22.37 -2.97 -10.01
CA PHE A 469 22.17 -1.71 -9.29
C PHE A 469 23.36 -1.31 -8.40
N ALA A 470 24.56 -1.84 -8.65
CA ALA A 470 25.75 -1.43 -7.91
C ALA A 470 26.23 -0.03 -8.32
N LEU A 471 26.37 0.87 -7.34
CA LEU A 471 27.04 2.17 -7.53
C LEU A 471 28.56 2.07 -7.23
N PRO A 472 29.44 2.77 -8.00
CA PRO A 472 29.16 3.50 -9.24
C PRO A 472 28.93 2.55 -10.42
N GLU A 473 28.09 2.97 -11.36
CA GLU A 473 27.68 2.14 -12.50
C GLU A 473 28.82 1.98 -13.52
N PRO A 474 29.27 0.75 -13.83
CA PRO A 474 30.32 0.54 -14.81
C PRO A 474 29.75 0.56 -16.23
N GLY A 475 29.60 1.74 -16.81
CA GLY A 475 29.41 1.91 -18.27
C GLY A 475 28.00 1.70 -18.81
N THR A 476 27.00 1.64 -17.94
CA THR A 476 25.58 1.64 -18.30
C THR A 476 24.83 2.56 -17.37
N ASP A 477 23.93 3.38 -17.91
CA ASP A 477 23.14 4.37 -17.17
C ASP A 477 21.81 3.72 -16.72
N HIS A 478 21.87 2.67 -15.89
CA HIS A 478 20.70 1.83 -15.57
C HIS A 478 19.58 2.60 -14.89
N TYR A 479 19.91 3.48 -13.93
CA TYR A 479 18.91 4.29 -13.22
C TYR A 479 18.20 5.25 -14.19
N LEU A 480 18.97 5.96 -15.03
CA LEU A 480 18.40 6.85 -16.04
C LEU A 480 17.55 6.10 -17.07
N MET A 481 18.03 4.95 -17.54
CA MET A 481 17.29 4.13 -18.52
C MET A 481 15.96 3.65 -17.96
N ILE A 482 15.92 3.17 -16.71
CA ILE A 482 14.68 2.75 -16.06
C ILE A 482 13.72 3.93 -15.92
N ALA A 483 14.21 5.07 -15.42
CA ALA A 483 13.40 6.26 -15.23
C ALA A 483 12.82 6.79 -16.55
N ALA A 484 13.66 6.93 -17.59
CA ALA A 484 13.23 7.40 -18.92
C ALA A 484 12.26 6.41 -19.59
N LEU A 485 12.47 5.12 -19.43
CA LEU A 485 11.62 4.11 -20.05
C LEU A 485 10.21 4.09 -19.46
N LEU A 486 10.07 4.20 -18.15
CA LEU A 486 8.75 4.17 -17.50
C LEU A 486 8.04 5.53 -17.47
N SER A 487 8.77 6.65 -17.58
CA SER A 487 8.16 8.00 -17.55
C SER A 487 8.02 8.66 -18.92
N ASP A 488 8.94 8.45 -19.86
CA ASP A 488 8.91 9.12 -21.17
C ASP A 488 8.45 8.21 -22.31
N THR A 489 8.04 6.97 -22.04
CA THR A 489 7.46 6.06 -23.05
C THR A 489 6.17 5.40 -22.57
N ARG A 490 5.36 4.89 -23.50
CA ARG A 490 4.10 4.20 -23.18
C ARG A 490 4.29 2.69 -23.11
N GLY A 491 3.55 2.06 -22.21
CA GLY A 491 3.47 0.61 -22.07
C GLY A 491 2.36 0.02 -22.91
N GLU A 492 2.46 -1.26 -23.23
CA GLU A 492 1.40 -2.01 -23.92
C GLU A 492 1.12 -3.33 -23.20
N ILE A 493 -0.16 -3.68 -23.04
CA ILE A 493 -0.56 -4.96 -22.45
C ILE A 493 -0.25 -6.08 -23.45
N VAL A 494 0.58 -7.02 -23.03
CA VAL A 494 0.88 -8.25 -23.76
C VAL A 494 0.29 -9.41 -22.97
N GLY A 495 -0.71 -10.07 -23.55
CA GLY A 495 -1.38 -11.23 -22.99
C GLY A 495 -1.98 -12.09 -24.10
N ASP A 496 -2.10 -13.40 -23.86
CA ASP A 496 -2.64 -14.31 -24.87
C ASP A 496 -4.17 -14.12 -24.95
N VAL A 497 -4.64 -13.40 -25.98
CA VAL A 497 -6.07 -13.17 -26.28
C VAL A 497 -6.79 -14.51 -26.60
N ALA A 498 -6.08 -15.63 -26.60
CA ALA A 498 -6.60 -16.97 -26.83
C ALA A 498 -7.25 -17.62 -25.59
N GLY A 499 -8.19 -16.92 -24.94
CA GLY A 499 -9.32 -17.57 -24.24
C GLY A 499 -9.05 -18.36 -22.96
N ASP A 500 -7.86 -18.31 -22.37
CA ASP A 500 -7.59 -18.85 -21.02
C ASP A 500 -7.34 -17.67 -20.06
N VAL A 501 -8.40 -17.21 -19.40
CA VAL A 501 -8.48 -15.96 -18.61
C VAL A 501 -7.74 -16.05 -17.27
N THR A 502 -6.70 -16.88 -17.17
CA THR A 502 -6.03 -17.16 -15.89
C THR A 502 -4.52 -17.03 -15.93
N GLY A 503 -3.94 -16.33 -16.90
CA GLY A 503 -2.48 -16.18 -16.99
C GLY A 503 -2.04 -14.76 -17.33
N ASP A 504 -1.67 -14.01 -16.30
CA ASP A 504 -0.62 -12.99 -16.25
C ASP A 504 -0.56 -12.04 -17.47
N GLU A 505 -1.52 -11.11 -17.56
CA GLU A 505 -1.36 -9.95 -18.44
C GLU A 505 -0.15 -9.15 -17.97
N THR A 506 0.77 -8.84 -18.89
CA THR A 506 2.01 -8.12 -18.61
C THR A 506 2.06 -6.85 -19.44
N VAL A 507 2.32 -5.71 -18.81
CA VAL A 507 2.57 -4.47 -19.53
C VAL A 507 4.06 -4.35 -19.86
N VAL A 508 4.39 -4.10 -21.13
CA VAL A 508 5.77 -4.02 -21.62
C VAL A 508 6.08 -2.60 -22.10
N TRP A 509 7.19 -2.05 -21.63
CA TRP A 509 7.76 -0.77 -22.06
C TRP A 509 9.11 -0.93 -22.78
N PRO A 510 9.40 -0.08 -23.78
CA PRO A 510 8.43 0.75 -24.50
C PRO A 510 7.50 -0.12 -25.34
N ARG A 511 6.31 0.37 -25.69
CA ARG A 511 5.35 -0.39 -26.51
C ARG A 511 5.92 -0.87 -27.85
N VAL A 512 6.90 -0.17 -28.44
CA VAL A 512 7.60 -0.62 -29.66
C VAL A 512 8.31 -1.97 -29.53
N ALA A 513 8.55 -2.44 -28.29
CA ALA A 513 9.08 -3.77 -28.00
C ALA A 513 8.06 -4.90 -28.26
N THR A 514 6.77 -4.59 -28.40
CA THR A 514 5.71 -5.57 -28.70
C THR A 514 5.53 -5.76 -30.20
N GLU A 515 4.91 -6.88 -30.59
CA GLU A 515 4.68 -7.17 -32.02
C GLU A 515 3.72 -6.17 -32.68
N GLU A 516 2.71 -5.69 -31.94
CA GLU A 516 1.70 -4.76 -32.45
C GLU A 516 2.29 -3.39 -32.82
N PHE A 517 3.22 -2.88 -32.02
CA PHE A 517 3.80 -1.55 -32.23
C PHE A 517 5.18 -1.58 -32.88
N ARG A 518 5.69 -2.76 -33.27
CA ARG A 518 7.01 -2.91 -33.93
C ARG A 518 7.19 -2.01 -35.14
N ASP A 519 6.13 -1.80 -35.92
CA ASP A 519 6.13 -1.00 -37.15
C ASP A 519 5.55 0.42 -36.95
N SER A 520 5.25 0.83 -35.71
CA SER A 520 4.63 2.13 -35.41
C SER A 520 5.68 3.25 -35.34
N GLU A 521 5.61 4.21 -36.28
CA GLU A 521 6.50 5.37 -36.30
C GLU A 521 6.42 6.17 -34.99
N GLU A 522 5.21 6.37 -34.46
CA GLU A 522 4.99 7.08 -33.18
C GLU A 522 5.68 6.37 -32.00
N ALA A 523 5.61 5.05 -31.93
CA ALA A 523 6.24 4.28 -30.86
C ALA A 523 7.78 4.30 -30.95
N TRP A 524 8.34 4.35 -32.16
CA TRP A 524 9.77 4.58 -32.36
C TRP A 524 10.19 6.01 -31.97
N ASP A 525 9.38 7.01 -32.31
CA ASP A 525 9.64 8.40 -31.96
C ASP A 525 9.62 8.64 -30.45
N GLU A 526 8.77 7.94 -29.69
CA GLU A 526 8.77 7.95 -28.22
C GLU A 526 10.14 7.55 -27.64
N VAL A 527 10.70 6.44 -28.10
CA VAL A 527 12.01 5.94 -27.64
C VAL A 527 13.13 6.92 -27.97
N VAL A 528 13.07 7.55 -29.14
CA VAL A 528 14.06 8.56 -29.54
C VAL A 528 13.90 9.83 -28.71
N ALA A 529 12.67 10.25 -28.44
CA ALA A 529 12.36 11.42 -27.62
C ALA A 529 12.78 11.24 -26.16
N ALA A 530 12.61 10.03 -25.62
CA ALA A 530 13.08 9.63 -24.29
C ALA A 530 14.62 9.52 -24.20
N GLY A 531 15.34 9.63 -25.31
CA GLY A 531 16.80 9.53 -25.36
C GLY A 531 17.33 8.11 -25.17
N LEU A 532 16.46 7.09 -25.23
CA LEU A 532 16.82 5.68 -25.11
C LEU A 532 17.57 5.17 -26.35
N LEU A 533 17.25 5.72 -27.53
CA LEU A 533 17.97 5.49 -28.78
C LEU A 533 18.17 6.81 -29.52
N THR A 534 19.23 6.90 -30.31
CA THR A 534 19.33 7.92 -31.35
C THR A 534 18.43 7.56 -32.54
N ALA A 535 18.06 8.56 -33.36
CA ALA A 535 17.29 8.33 -34.58
C ALA A 535 17.98 7.36 -35.57
N GLU A 536 19.33 7.36 -35.60
CA GLU A 536 20.11 6.44 -36.43
C GLU A 536 20.02 4.99 -35.91
N GLU A 537 20.10 4.79 -34.59
CA GLU A 537 19.95 3.48 -33.96
C GLU A 537 18.53 2.95 -34.10
N ALA A 538 17.51 3.79 -33.92
CA ALA A 538 16.12 3.43 -34.14
C ALA A 538 15.88 2.93 -35.57
N GLU A 539 16.37 3.65 -36.58
CA GLU A 539 16.26 3.22 -37.98
C GLU A 539 17.02 1.92 -38.26
N ALA A 540 18.18 1.71 -37.63
CA ALA A 540 18.93 0.47 -37.75
C ALA A 540 18.20 -0.73 -37.13
N GLN A 541 17.53 -0.53 -35.99
CA GLN A 541 16.78 -1.58 -35.29
C GLN A 541 15.43 -1.88 -35.92
N ARG A 542 14.77 -0.94 -36.62
CA ARG A 542 13.49 -1.17 -37.32
C ARG A 542 13.49 -2.43 -38.20
N ALA A 543 14.61 -2.72 -38.86
CA ALA A 543 14.73 -3.91 -39.73
C ALA A 543 14.79 -5.25 -38.97
N HIS A 544 15.12 -5.21 -37.68
CA HIS A 544 15.42 -6.39 -36.86
C HIS A 544 14.57 -6.48 -35.58
N GLY A 545 13.64 -5.55 -35.39
CA GLY A 545 12.87 -5.39 -34.15
C GLY A 545 13.65 -4.59 -33.11
N TYR A 546 12.93 -4.07 -32.13
CA TYR A 546 13.51 -3.31 -31.02
C TYR A 546 14.43 -4.19 -30.16
N GLN A 547 15.67 -3.73 -29.97
CA GLN A 547 16.74 -4.40 -29.22
C GLN A 547 17.28 -3.53 -28.07
N GLY A 548 16.65 -2.38 -27.81
CA GLY A 548 17.02 -1.47 -26.73
C GLY A 548 16.53 -1.91 -25.34
N PRO A 549 16.61 -1.00 -24.35
CA PRO A 549 16.14 -1.27 -22.99
C PRO A 549 14.65 -1.62 -22.94
N ARG A 550 14.24 -2.56 -22.08
CA ARG A 550 12.84 -2.95 -21.88
C ARG A 550 12.54 -3.28 -20.42
N ILE A 551 11.32 -2.98 -19.97
CA ILE A 551 10.79 -3.40 -18.68
C ILE A 551 9.44 -4.07 -18.90
N ALA A 552 9.17 -5.11 -18.12
CA ALA A 552 7.88 -5.79 -18.09
C ALA A 552 7.35 -5.83 -16.65
N ILE A 553 6.12 -5.38 -16.44
CA ILE A 553 5.44 -5.36 -15.15
C ILE A 553 4.10 -6.09 -15.31
N GLY A 554 3.84 -7.08 -14.47
CA GLY A 554 2.57 -7.79 -14.43
C GLY A 554 1.44 -6.89 -13.96
N THR A 555 0.22 -7.17 -14.43
CA THR A 555 -1.00 -6.49 -13.93
C THR A 555 -1.26 -6.69 -12.44
N ASP A 556 -0.58 -7.66 -11.82
CA ASP A 556 -0.52 -7.93 -10.39
C ASP A 556 0.57 -7.13 -9.64
N MET A 557 1.13 -6.09 -10.29
CA MET A 557 2.24 -5.26 -9.79
C MET A 557 3.62 -5.93 -9.74
N THR A 558 3.75 -7.18 -10.20
CA THR A 558 5.04 -7.89 -10.16
C THR A 558 6.00 -7.31 -11.20
N TRP A 559 7.19 -6.85 -10.78
CA TRP A 559 8.25 -6.49 -11.73
C TRP A 559 8.85 -7.75 -12.34
N GLN A 560 8.44 -8.11 -13.55
CA GLN A 560 8.80 -9.40 -14.15
C GLN A 560 10.20 -9.41 -14.77
N SER A 561 10.57 -8.36 -15.51
CA SER A 561 11.91 -8.30 -16.12
C SER A 561 12.42 -6.88 -16.39
N TYR A 562 13.74 -6.76 -16.51
CA TYR A 562 14.43 -5.58 -17.05
C TYR A 562 15.62 -6.00 -17.91
N THR A 563 15.75 -5.42 -19.09
CA THR A 563 16.95 -5.56 -19.93
C THR A 563 17.44 -4.20 -20.40
N ALA A 564 18.75 -3.96 -20.43
CA ALA A 564 19.35 -2.70 -20.86
C ALA A 564 19.60 -2.59 -22.38
N GLY A 565 19.17 -3.59 -23.16
CA GLY A 565 19.46 -3.70 -24.60
C GLY A 565 20.80 -4.39 -24.91
N GLU A 566 21.05 -4.65 -26.20
CA GLU A 566 22.28 -5.31 -26.73
C GLU A 566 23.31 -4.33 -27.32
#